data_AF-A0A0C3D8C5-F1
#
_entry.id   AF-A0A0C3D8C5-F1
#
_cell.length_a   1.000
_cell.length_b   1.000
_cell.length_c   1.000
_cell.angle_alpha   90.00
_cell.angle_beta   90.00
_cell.angle_gamma   90.00
#
_symmetry.space_group_name_H-M   'P 1'
#
loop_
_entity.id
_entity.type
_entity.pdbx_description
1 polymer ?
#
loop_
_entity_poly.entity_id
_entity_poly.type
_entity_poly.pdbx_seq_one_letter_code
_entity_poly.pdbx_strand_id
1 'polypeptide(L)'
;GRTNNLAHPTLSGLIIDFFYTGPSSVGQLFPEVFQIEVPRVTVAISATALKVALDEMVSSKGEVSFRVSTYLPVYLEILGLMKKCDTSAVHAAKTKSL
;
A
#
# COMPACT_ATOMS: atom_id res chain seq x y z
N GLY A 1 1.64 -3.35 -24.92
CA GLY A 1 2.44 -4.08 -23.91
C GLY A 1 1.75 -3.95 -22.56
N ARG A 2 1.70 -5.02 -21.77
CA ARG A 2 1.20 -4.97 -20.38
C ARG A 2 2.41 -4.91 -19.45
N THR A 3 2.80 -3.72 -19.03
CA THR A 3 3.89 -3.57 -18.06
C THR A 3 3.39 -4.07 -16.71
N ASN A 4 4.01 -5.14 -16.19
CA ASN A 4 3.65 -5.71 -14.90
C ASN A 4 4.47 -5.03 -13.79
N ASN A 5 4.13 -3.79 -13.46
CA ASN A 5 4.83 -3.02 -12.43
C ASN A 5 4.77 -3.69 -11.04
N LEU A 6 3.82 -4.61 -10.82
CA LEU A 6 3.68 -5.37 -9.58
C LEU A 6 4.57 -6.62 -9.50
N ALA A 7 5.18 -7.07 -10.61
CA ALA A 7 6.16 -8.17 -10.58
C ALA A 7 7.59 -7.69 -10.35
N HIS A 8 7.79 -6.40 -10.07
CA HIS A 8 9.12 -5.91 -9.73
C HIS A 8 9.53 -6.51 -8.37
N PRO A 9 10.64 -7.27 -8.29
CA PRO A 9 11.01 -7.99 -7.06
C PRO A 9 11.21 -7.06 -5.87
N THR A 10 11.66 -5.82 -6.10
CA THR A 10 11.78 -4.79 -5.05
C THR A 10 10.45 -4.45 -4.38
N LEU A 11 9.31 -4.54 -5.09
CA LEU A 11 8.01 -4.27 -4.48
C LEU A 11 7.62 -5.37 -3.49
N SER A 12 7.87 -6.63 -3.86
CA SER A 12 7.67 -7.78 -2.95
C SER A 12 8.57 -7.67 -1.73
N GLY A 13 9.86 -7.35 -1.91
CA GLY A 13 10.79 -7.12 -0.81
C GLY A 13 10.33 -5.99 0.12
N LEU A 14 9.87 -4.86 -0.43
CA LEU A 14 9.37 -3.73 0.36
C LEU A 14 8.13 -4.10 1.20
N ILE A 15 7.19 -4.88 0.65
CA ILE A 15 6.01 -5.35 1.39
C ILE A 15 6.44 -6.26 2.54
N ILE A 16 7.35 -7.20 2.29
CA ILE A 16 7.87 -8.12 3.31
C ILE A 16 8.58 -7.34 4.42
N ASP A 17 9.46 -6.41 4.04
CA ASP A 17 10.24 -5.64 5.00
C ASP A 17 9.39 -4.70 5.84
N PHE A 18 8.37 -4.08 5.24
CA PHE A 18 7.48 -3.16 5.95
C PHE A 18 6.48 -3.89 6.86
N PHE A 19 5.87 -4.98 6.38
CA PHE A 19 4.82 -5.67 7.12
C PHE A 19 5.33 -6.78 8.04
N TYR A 20 6.46 -7.43 7.75
CA TYR A 20 6.84 -8.67 8.43
C TYR A 20 8.28 -8.69 8.98
N THR A 21 9.22 -7.93 8.41
CA THR A 21 10.62 -7.97 8.86
C THR A 21 10.92 -6.96 9.97
N GLY A 22 11.47 -7.44 11.09
CA GLY A 22 11.97 -6.61 12.18
C GLY A 22 10.97 -6.40 13.34
N PRO A 23 11.47 -5.97 14.52
CA PRO A 23 10.69 -5.94 15.75
C PRO A 23 9.58 -4.88 15.77
N SER A 24 9.65 -3.90 14.87
CA SER A 24 8.66 -2.82 14.74
C SER A 24 7.80 -2.97 13.48
N SER A 25 7.85 -4.12 12.81
CA SER A 25 7.01 -4.35 11.63
C SER A 25 5.54 -4.44 12.03
N VAL A 26 4.65 -4.02 11.13
CA VAL A 26 3.22 -3.94 11.42
C VAL A 26 2.64 -5.31 11.81
N GLY A 27 3.12 -6.39 11.20
CA GLY A 27 2.69 -7.76 11.49
C GLY A 27 3.23 -8.30 12.82
N GLN A 28 4.35 -7.78 13.33
CA GLN A 28 4.80 -8.08 14.70
C GLN A 28 4.03 -7.27 15.75
N LEU A 29 3.61 -6.04 15.40
CA LEU A 29 2.81 -5.18 16.28
C LEU A 29 1.33 -5.60 16.37
N PHE A 30 0.79 -6.19 15.29
CA PHE A 30 -0.61 -6.62 15.19
C PHE A 30 -0.72 -8.06 14.63
N PRO A 31 -0.15 -9.05 15.33
CA PRO A 31 -0.05 -10.42 14.79
C PRO A 31 -1.40 -11.04 14.49
N GLU A 32 -2.45 -10.74 15.26
CA GLU A 32 -3.81 -11.21 15.02
C GLU A 32 -4.43 -10.71 13.71
N VAL A 33 -3.96 -9.56 13.20
CA VAL A 33 -4.48 -8.95 11.97
C VAL A 33 -3.70 -9.43 10.73
N PHE A 34 -2.41 -9.75 10.87
CA PHE A 34 -1.51 -10.09 9.74
C PHE A 34 -1.10 -11.57 9.71
N GLN A 35 -1.77 -12.42 10.50
CA GLN A 35 -1.45 -13.83 10.67
C GLN A 35 -1.59 -14.67 9.38
N ILE A 36 -2.54 -14.32 8.50
CA ILE A 36 -2.90 -15.12 7.33
C ILE A 36 -2.49 -14.41 6.03
N GLU A 37 -2.83 -13.13 5.90
CA GLU A 37 -2.52 -12.30 4.74
C GLU A 37 -2.40 -10.83 5.15
N VAL A 38 -1.80 -10.00 4.28
CA VAL A 38 -1.80 -8.54 4.48
C VAL A 38 -3.18 -7.99 4.15
N PRO A 39 -3.90 -7.34 5.08
CA PRO A 39 -5.20 -6.77 4.79
C PRO A 39 -5.11 -5.69 3.70
N ARG A 40 -6.04 -5.74 2.74
CA ARG A 40 -6.12 -4.78 1.63
C ARG A 40 -6.20 -3.32 2.09
N VAL A 41 -6.88 -3.07 3.20
CA VAL A 41 -6.98 -1.73 3.80
C VAL A 41 -5.60 -1.22 4.20
N THR A 42 -4.74 -2.09 4.73
CA THR A 42 -3.39 -1.72 5.12
C THR A 42 -2.53 -1.39 3.90
N VAL A 43 -2.64 -2.16 2.82
CA VAL A 43 -1.97 -1.86 1.54
C VAL A 43 -2.41 -0.49 1.01
N ALA A 44 -3.71 -0.19 1.06
CA ALA A 44 -4.25 1.11 0.63
C ALA A 44 -3.71 2.27 1.48
N ILE A 45 -3.61 2.10 2.80
CA ILE A 45 -3.04 3.09 3.71
C ILE A 45 -1.55 3.32 3.41
N SER A 46 -0.76 2.26 3.26
CA SER A 46 0.67 2.38 2.93
C SER A 46 0.90 3.08 1.59
N ALA A 47 0.12 2.74 0.57
CA ALA A 47 0.19 3.41 -0.74
C ALA A 47 -0.22 4.89 -0.65
N THR A 48 -1.23 5.21 0.17
CA THR A 48 -1.66 6.59 0.45
C THR A 48 -0.54 7.37 1.13
N ALA A 49 0.06 6.80 2.18
CA ALA A 49 1.13 7.44 2.93
C ALA A 49 2.34 7.74 2.03
N LEU A 50 2.71 6.78 1.17
CA LEU A 50 3.78 6.95 0.20
C LEU A 50 3.46 8.05 -0.82
N LYS A 51 2.26 8.05 -1.40
CA LYS A 51 1.85 9.09 -2.38
C LYS A 51 1.91 10.49 -1.76
N VAL A 52 1.35 10.66 -0.56
CA VAL A 52 1.35 11.95 0.14
C VAL A 52 2.78 12.39 0.49
N ALA A 53 3.61 11.50 1.01
CA ALA A 53 5.01 11.82 1.31
C ALA A 53 5.81 12.23 0.07
N LEU A 54 5.56 11.59 -1.08
CA LEU A 54 6.19 11.96 -2.36
C LEU A 54 5.69 13.30 -2.88
N ASP A 55 4.37 13.53 -2.87
CA ASP A 55 3.77 14.81 -3.28
C ASP A 55 4.32 15.97 -2.42
N GLU A 56 4.47 15.74 -1.12
CA GLU A 56 5.02 16.71 -0.18
C GLU A 56 6.53 16.94 -0.39
N MET A 57 7.32 15.87 -0.58
CA MET A 57 8.75 15.95 -0.90
C MET A 57 9.00 16.77 -2.18
N VAL A 58 8.19 16.56 -3.23
CA VAL A 58 8.26 17.34 -4.47
C VAL A 58 7.85 18.80 -4.24
N SER A 59 6.92 19.06 -3.31
CA SER A 59 6.44 20.41 -3.01
C SER A 59 7.41 21.28 -2.17
N SER A 60 8.57 20.73 -1.74
CA SER A 60 9.59 21.43 -0.93
C SER A 60 9.09 22.03 0.39
N LYS A 61 7.96 21.56 0.93
CA LYS A 61 7.42 22.02 2.22
C LYS A 61 8.04 21.20 3.34
N GLY A 62 8.90 21.84 4.13
CA GLY A 62 9.83 21.23 5.10
C GLY A 62 9.23 20.52 6.31
N GLU A 63 7.92 20.20 6.34
CA GLU A 63 7.31 19.37 7.38
C GLU A 63 6.14 18.57 6.81
N VAL A 64 6.21 17.23 6.94
CA VAL A 64 5.15 16.29 6.56
C VAL A 64 4.03 16.36 7.60
N SER A 65 2.88 16.95 7.26
CA SER A 65 1.73 16.99 8.16
C SER A 65 0.74 15.90 7.79
N PHE A 66 0.89 14.71 8.39
CA PHE A 66 0.06 13.54 8.12
C PHE A 66 -1.33 13.65 8.77
N ARG A 67 -2.20 14.50 8.22
CA ARG A 67 -3.58 14.72 8.69
C ARG A 67 -4.58 13.91 7.88
N VAL A 68 -5.52 13.25 8.57
CA VAL A 68 -6.60 12.44 7.96
C VAL A 68 -7.33 13.19 6.85
N SER A 69 -7.70 14.45 7.07
CA SER A 69 -8.40 15.27 6.08
C SER A 69 -7.63 15.47 4.78
N THR A 70 -6.29 15.47 4.86
CA THR A 70 -5.41 15.69 3.71
C THR A 70 -5.30 14.43 2.85
N TYR A 71 -5.19 13.25 3.46
CA TYR A 71 -4.95 12.01 2.73
C TYR A 71 -6.21 11.16 2.46
N LEU A 72 -7.34 11.45 3.11
CA LEU A 72 -8.60 10.73 2.93
C LEU A 72 -9.06 10.64 1.46
N PRO A 73 -9.00 11.72 0.64
CA PRO A 73 -9.37 11.62 -0.78
C PRO A 73 -8.51 10.62 -1.55
N VAL A 74 -7.19 10.61 -1.28
CA VAL A 74 -6.23 9.68 -1.90
C VAL A 74 -6.48 8.24 -1.45
N TYR A 75 -6.79 8.03 -0.18
CA TYR A 75 -7.16 6.72 0.36
C TYR A 75 -8.42 6.17 -0.33
N LEU A 76 -9.48 6.98 -0.45
CA LEU A 76 -10.71 6.58 -1.12
C LEU A 76 -10.50 6.29 -2.62
N GLU A 77 -9.65 7.08 -3.28
CA GLU A 77 -9.25 6.83 -4.67
C GLU A 77 -8.55 5.47 -4.81
N ILE A 78 -7.59 5.16 -3.94
CA ILE A 78 -6.85 3.90 -3.96
C ILE A 78 -7.79 2.72 -3.69
N LEU A 79 -8.71 2.82 -2.72
CA LEU A 79 -9.74 1.80 -2.51
C LEU A 79 -10.61 1.59 -3.76
N GLY A 80 -10.98 2.67 -4.44
CA GLY A 80 -11.72 2.61 -5.70
C GLY A 80 -10.93 1.89 -6.80
N LEU A 81 -9.62 2.15 -6.91
CA LEU A 81 -8.73 1.46 -7.84
C LEU A 81 -8.58 -0.03 -7.50
N MET A 82 -8.44 -0.39 -6.23
CA MET A 82 -8.40 -1.79 -5.80
C MET A 82 -9.69 -2.52 -6.16
N LYS A 83 -10.86 -1.90 -5.93
CA LYS A 83 -12.16 -2.45 -6.34
C LYS A 83 -12.26 -2.62 -7.85
N LYS A 84 -11.72 -1.70 -8.64
CA LYS A 84 -11.64 -1.86 -10.11
C LYS A 84 -10.75 -3.04 -10.50
N CYS A 85 -9.61 -3.24 -9.84
CA CYS A 85 -8.75 -4.40 -10.06
C CYS A 85 -9.49 -5.73 -9.81
N ASP A 86 -10.36 -5.79 -8.80
CA ASP A 86 -11.18 -7.00 -8.53
C ASP A 86 -12.15 -7.35 -9.67
N THR A 87 -12.62 -6.35 -10.41
CA THR A 87 -13.53 -6.58 -11.56
C THR A 87 -12.81 -7.10 -12.80
N SER A 88 -11.48 -7.09 -12.82
CA SER A 88 -10.67 -7.61 -13.92
C SER A 88 -10.06 -8.97 -13.54
N ALA A 89 -10.42 -10.02 -14.27
CA ALA A 89 -9.89 -11.37 -14.02
C ALA A 89 -8.35 -11.43 -14.00
N VAL A 90 -7.68 -10.62 -14.84
CA VAL A 90 -6.21 -10.56 -14.92
C VAL A 90 -5.59 -9.86 -13.71
N HIS A 91 -6.21 -8.79 -13.20
CA HIS A 91 -5.69 -8.06 -12.05
C HIS A 91 -6.07 -8.74 -10.72
N ALA A 92 -7.30 -9.24 -10.61
CA ALA A 92 -7.78 -9.98 -9.45
C ALA A 92 -6.92 -11.23 -9.15
N ALA A 93 -6.50 -11.98 -10.18
CA ALA A 93 -5.63 -13.14 -10.00
C ALA A 93 -4.28 -12.78 -9.35
N LYS A 94 -3.71 -11.62 -9.70
CA LYS A 94 -2.44 -11.14 -9.14
C LYS A 94 -2.58 -10.62 -7.71
N THR A 95 -3.69 -9.96 -7.40
CA THR A 95 -3.94 -9.47 -6.03
C THR A 95 -4.20 -10.62 -5.05
N LYS A 96 -4.70 -11.77 -5.52
CA LYS A 96 -4.89 -12.97 -4.70
C LYS A 96 -3.61 -13.81 -4.52
N SER A 97 -2.58 -13.57 -5.34
CA SER A 97 -1.32 -14.31 -5.29
C SER A 97 -0.20 -13.57 -4.55
N LEU A 98 -0.49 -12.35 -4.08
CA LEU A 98 0.36 -11.57 -3.19
C LEU A 98 0.05 -11.95 -1.75
#